data_AF-A0A971MZM7-F1
#
_entry.id   AF-A0A971MZM7-F1
#
_cell.length_a   1.000
_cell.length_b   1.000
_cell.length_c   1.000
_cell.angle_alpha   90.00
_cell.angle_beta   90.00
_cell.angle_gamma   90.00
#
_symmetry.space_group_name_H-M   'P 1'
#
loop_
_entity.id
_entity.type
_entity.pdbx_description
1 polymer ?
#
loop_
_entity_poly.entity_id
_entity_poly.type
_entity_poly.pdbx_seq_one_letter_code
_entity_poly.pdbx_strand_id
1 'polypeptide(L)'
;VFETPTIAQSYSDELKDLPRVAYVMMLQSQGLLHDTYCYGVDVKRTLTTMISATEVMDGAIVSGNCVSACDKNTTYHHLNNPVIEDLFKQHGKTLNYVGTIITNENVYLADKLRSSDWTAKLADFLSLDAAIVSQEGFGNPDTDLILNCKKLEAKGIKTVIITDEYAGPDGKSQSLADADAAADAVVTGGNANEPILLPPMDRVIGTLDYVDKIAGGHDGSLRPDGSIEAELQVITGATNEMGYNRLSAR
;
A
#
# COMPACT_ATOMS: atom_id res chain seq x y z
N VAL A 1 -17.73 12.24 10.31
CA VAL A 1 -16.71 13.27 10.03
C VAL A 1 -15.53 12.95 10.92
N PHE A 2 -14.37 12.69 10.32
CA PHE A 2 -13.14 12.48 11.06
C PHE A 2 -12.46 13.81 11.30
N GLU A 3 -11.76 13.95 12.43
CA GLU A 3 -10.99 15.14 12.77
C GLU A 3 -9.60 14.69 13.19
N THR A 4 -8.57 15.25 12.55
CA THR A 4 -7.18 14.89 12.86
C THR A 4 -6.75 15.65 14.11
N PRO A 5 -6.36 14.96 15.21
CA PRO A 5 -5.83 15.66 16.37
C PRO A 5 -4.54 16.38 16.00
N THR A 6 -4.30 17.54 16.60
CA THR A 6 -2.99 18.18 16.54
C THR A 6 -1.95 17.29 17.21
N ILE A 7 -0.69 17.41 16.81
CA ILE A 7 0.42 16.68 17.44
C ILE A 7 0.39 16.89 18.97
N ALA A 8 0.16 18.10 19.47
CA ALA A 8 0.10 18.36 20.91
C ALA A 8 -1.04 17.61 21.61
N GLN A 9 -2.23 17.52 21.01
CA GLN A 9 -3.36 16.77 21.56
C GLN A 9 -3.05 15.27 21.66
N SER A 10 -2.29 14.73 20.70
CA SER A 10 -1.84 13.33 20.71
C SER A 10 -0.87 12.98 21.84
N TYR A 11 -0.38 13.95 22.66
CA TYR A 11 0.41 13.66 23.88
C TYR A 11 -0.28 14.19 25.14
N SER A 12 -1.60 14.36 25.10
CA SER A 12 -2.39 14.71 26.28
C SER A 12 -2.40 13.59 27.33
N ASP A 13 -2.69 13.94 28.57
CA ASP A 13 -2.85 12.99 29.67
C ASP A 13 -3.96 11.96 29.43
N GLU A 14 -4.95 12.29 28.59
CA GLU A 14 -6.07 11.42 28.24
C GLU A 14 -5.65 10.24 27.34
N LEU A 15 -4.59 10.42 26.54
CA LEU A 15 -4.11 9.43 25.57
C LEU A 15 -2.81 8.74 26.00
N LYS A 16 -2.23 9.12 27.15
CA LYS A 16 -0.89 8.71 27.57
C LYS A 16 -0.69 7.19 27.75
N ASP A 17 -1.78 6.47 28.06
CA ASP A 17 -1.76 5.03 28.32
C ASP A 17 -2.04 4.19 27.06
N LEU A 18 -2.33 4.85 25.92
CA LEU A 18 -2.55 4.19 24.63
C LEU A 18 -1.27 4.20 23.78
N PRO A 19 -0.98 3.12 23.03
CA PRO A 19 0.19 3.10 22.15
C PRO A 19 0.06 4.15 21.06
N ARG A 20 1.12 4.93 20.85
CA ARG A 20 1.23 5.93 19.78
C ARG A 20 1.51 5.23 18.46
N VAL A 21 0.55 5.32 17.55
CA VAL A 21 0.59 4.65 16.24
C VAL A 21 0.55 5.68 15.13
N ALA A 22 1.41 5.52 14.12
CA ALA A 22 1.28 6.25 12.86
C ALA A 22 1.08 5.30 11.68
N TYR A 23 0.59 5.86 10.59
CA TYR A 23 0.52 5.19 9.31
C TYR A 23 1.63 5.72 8.41
N VAL A 24 2.53 4.85 7.97
CA VAL A 24 3.54 5.13 6.93
C VAL A 24 2.94 4.70 5.60
N MET A 25 2.42 5.67 4.87
CA MET A 25 1.85 5.49 3.55
C MET A 25 2.95 5.66 2.50
N MET A 26 3.37 4.56 1.90
CA MET A 26 4.32 4.60 0.80
C MET A 26 3.60 5.02 -0.48
N LEU A 27 4.24 5.88 -1.27
CA LEU A 27 3.69 6.47 -2.49
C LEU A 27 4.60 6.18 -3.67
N GLN A 28 4.04 5.55 -4.70
CA GLN A 28 4.77 5.15 -5.88
C GLN A 28 5.48 6.34 -6.52
N SER A 29 6.80 6.23 -6.72
CA SER A 29 7.65 7.30 -7.28
C SER A 29 8.76 6.73 -8.17
N GLN A 30 8.36 5.89 -9.12
CA GLN A 30 9.29 5.16 -9.99
C GLN A 30 9.47 5.76 -11.38
N GLY A 31 8.83 6.90 -11.68
CA GLY A 31 8.98 7.63 -12.93
C GLY A 31 7.79 7.44 -13.87
N LEU A 32 8.05 7.47 -15.18
CA LEU A 32 6.99 7.58 -16.20
C LEU A 32 5.87 6.55 -16.00
N LEU A 33 4.64 7.04 -15.83
CA LEU A 33 3.43 6.26 -15.55
C LEU A 33 3.44 5.48 -14.22
N HIS A 34 4.33 5.80 -13.30
CA HIS A 34 4.45 5.19 -11.96
C HIS A 34 4.74 6.28 -10.91
N ASP A 35 4.09 7.43 -11.06
CA ASP A 35 4.23 8.57 -10.17
C ASP A 35 2.89 8.89 -9.48
N THR A 36 2.95 9.01 -8.15
CA THR A 36 1.87 9.55 -7.31
C THR A 36 2.11 11.03 -7.02
N TYR A 37 1.04 11.81 -6.88
CA TYR A 37 1.11 13.26 -6.66
C TYR A 37 0.53 13.63 -5.30
N CYS A 38 1.26 14.43 -4.53
CA CYS A 38 0.77 15.08 -3.31
C CYS A 38 0.58 16.57 -3.58
N TYR A 39 -0.66 17.07 -3.47
CA TYR A 39 -1.03 18.46 -3.82
C TYR A 39 -0.59 18.87 -5.25
N GLY A 40 -0.69 17.93 -6.19
CA GLY A 40 -0.27 18.14 -7.58
C GLY A 40 1.25 18.17 -7.80
N VAL A 41 2.05 18.00 -6.74
CA VAL A 41 3.49 17.83 -6.83
C VAL A 41 3.81 16.35 -6.85
N ASP A 42 4.56 15.94 -7.86
CA ASP A 42 5.09 14.59 -7.97
C ASP A 42 5.94 14.25 -6.74
N VAL A 43 5.59 13.17 -6.04
CA VAL A 43 6.19 12.83 -4.74
C VAL A 43 7.68 12.51 -4.87
N LYS A 44 8.20 12.13 -6.05
CA LYS A 44 9.66 11.96 -6.26
C LYS A 44 10.47 13.23 -5.99
N ARG A 45 9.79 14.39 -5.95
CA ARG A 45 10.39 15.70 -5.67
C ARG A 45 10.24 16.13 -4.20
N THR A 46 9.62 15.31 -3.37
CA THR A 46 9.38 15.58 -1.96
C THR A 46 10.28 14.70 -1.08
N LEU A 47 10.58 15.16 0.13
CA LEU A 47 11.10 14.30 1.17
C LEU A 47 9.93 13.68 1.94
N THR A 48 10.17 12.54 2.58
CA THR A 48 9.26 11.95 3.55
C THR A 48 8.79 13.03 4.56
N THR A 49 7.48 13.13 4.76
CA THR A 49 6.86 14.18 5.57
C THR A 49 5.57 13.69 6.23
N MET A 50 5.07 14.45 7.19
CA MET A 50 3.72 14.28 7.71
C MET A 50 2.68 14.89 6.78
N ILE A 51 1.49 14.31 6.77
CA ILE A 51 0.26 14.88 6.23
C ILE A 51 -0.88 14.59 7.20
N SER A 52 -1.88 15.47 7.29
CA SER A 52 -3.11 15.12 7.99
C SER A 52 -3.83 14.00 7.25
N ALA A 53 -4.37 13.04 7.99
CA ALA A 53 -5.05 11.91 7.38
C ALA A 53 -6.36 12.33 6.67
N THR A 54 -6.98 13.43 7.11
CA THR A 54 -8.14 14.01 6.41
C THR A 54 -7.75 14.71 5.11
N GLU A 55 -6.52 15.24 4.98
CA GLU A 55 -6.05 15.77 3.69
C GLU A 55 -6.00 14.65 2.63
N VAL A 56 -5.61 13.43 3.02
CA VAL A 56 -5.65 12.25 2.13
C VAL A 56 -7.09 11.95 1.70
N MET A 57 -8.04 11.96 2.64
CA MET A 57 -9.48 11.76 2.37
C MET A 57 -10.09 12.88 1.50
N ASP A 58 -9.54 14.08 1.56
CA ASP A 58 -9.96 15.24 0.77
C ASP A 58 -9.26 15.33 -0.59
N GLY A 59 -8.41 14.36 -0.93
CA GLY A 59 -7.80 14.21 -2.26
C GLY A 59 -6.44 14.88 -2.42
N ALA A 60 -5.69 15.06 -1.33
CA ALA A 60 -4.31 15.51 -1.40
C ALA A 60 -3.43 14.56 -2.22
N ILE A 61 -3.74 13.25 -2.21
CA ILE A 61 -2.99 12.23 -2.94
C ILE A 61 -3.76 11.80 -4.20
N VAL A 62 -3.11 11.92 -5.35
CA VAL A 62 -3.66 11.55 -6.66
C VAL A 62 -2.74 10.54 -7.33
N SER A 63 -3.29 9.38 -7.72
CA SER A 63 -2.55 8.32 -8.39
C SER A 63 -2.40 8.61 -9.88
N GLY A 64 -1.15 8.70 -10.35
CA GLY A 64 -0.79 8.70 -11.77
C GLY A 64 -0.28 7.34 -12.26
N ASN A 65 -0.49 6.28 -11.45
CA ASN A 65 0.18 5.01 -11.64
C ASN A 65 -0.48 4.14 -12.72
N CYS A 66 0.36 3.36 -13.39
CA CYS A 66 0.04 2.35 -14.40
C CYS A 66 0.80 1.06 -14.05
N VAL A 67 0.74 0.68 -12.77
CA VAL A 67 1.19 -0.61 -12.24
C VAL A 67 0.23 -1.75 -12.63
N SER A 68 0.53 -2.97 -12.18
CA SER A 68 -0.39 -4.10 -12.27
C SER A 68 -1.77 -3.71 -11.72
N ALA A 69 -2.85 -4.24 -12.33
CA ALA A 69 -4.17 -3.69 -12.02
C ALA A 69 -4.55 -3.99 -10.55
N CYS A 70 -4.21 -5.18 -10.05
CA CYS A 70 -4.60 -5.67 -8.74
C CYS A 70 -4.01 -4.90 -7.54
N ASP A 71 -2.75 -4.49 -7.63
CA ASP A 71 -1.95 -3.83 -6.58
C ASP A 71 -1.87 -2.31 -6.77
N LYS A 72 -2.70 -1.77 -7.67
CA LYS A 72 -2.81 -0.33 -7.85
C LYS A 72 -3.54 0.34 -6.69
N ASN A 73 -2.91 1.35 -6.08
CA ASN A 73 -3.60 2.31 -5.23
C ASN A 73 -4.14 3.45 -6.10
N THR A 74 -5.41 3.36 -6.50
CA THR A 74 -6.06 4.42 -7.29
C THR A 74 -6.34 5.65 -6.42
N THR A 75 -6.61 6.80 -7.05
CA THR A 75 -7.11 7.99 -6.33
C THR A 75 -8.36 7.67 -5.51
N TYR A 76 -9.23 6.78 -6.00
CA TYR A 76 -10.38 6.33 -5.24
C TYR A 76 -9.97 5.57 -3.97
N HIS A 77 -8.96 4.70 -4.04
CA HIS A 77 -8.46 3.99 -2.87
C HIS A 77 -7.80 4.94 -1.86
N HIS A 78 -7.06 5.98 -2.31
CA HIS A 78 -6.50 6.98 -1.40
C HIS A 78 -7.58 7.79 -0.68
N LEU A 79 -8.61 8.26 -1.41
CA LEU A 79 -9.75 8.99 -0.83
C LEU A 79 -10.53 8.15 0.21
N ASN A 80 -10.58 6.84 0.00
CA ASN A 80 -11.31 5.89 0.84
C ASN A 80 -10.34 4.92 1.53
N ASN A 81 -9.21 5.43 2.03
CA ASN A 81 -8.15 4.59 2.59
C ASN A 81 -8.64 3.88 3.87
N PRO A 82 -8.77 2.55 3.86
CA PRO A 82 -9.38 1.80 4.95
C PRO A 82 -8.46 1.74 6.18
N VAL A 83 -7.14 1.82 5.99
CA VAL A 83 -6.17 1.91 7.11
C VAL A 83 -6.41 3.21 7.89
N ILE A 84 -6.57 4.33 7.19
CA ILE A 84 -6.87 5.62 7.83
C ILE A 84 -8.23 5.55 8.54
N GLU A 85 -9.26 5.04 7.87
CA GLU A 85 -10.59 4.92 8.49
C GLU A 85 -10.57 4.10 9.78
N ASP A 86 -9.87 2.97 9.78
CA ASP A 86 -9.80 2.09 10.93
C ASP A 86 -8.92 2.66 12.06
N LEU A 87 -7.82 3.34 11.72
CA LEU A 87 -7.02 4.08 12.69
C LEU A 87 -7.85 5.17 13.39
N PHE A 88 -8.69 5.92 12.66
CA PHE A 88 -9.62 6.86 13.29
C PHE A 88 -10.68 6.18 14.15
N LYS A 89 -11.22 5.03 13.72
CA LYS A 89 -12.21 4.28 14.53
C LYS A 89 -11.62 3.78 15.85
N GLN A 90 -10.32 3.48 15.87
CA GLN A 90 -9.59 2.93 17.02
C GLN A 90 -8.88 3.99 17.89
N HIS A 91 -8.66 5.20 17.36
CA HIS A 91 -8.08 6.33 18.10
C HIS A 91 -8.85 6.61 19.40
N GLY A 92 -8.13 6.73 20.51
CA GLY A 92 -8.69 6.98 21.84
C GLY A 92 -9.37 5.76 22.49
N LYS A 93 -9.30 4.58 21.86
CA LYS A 93 -9.89 3.33 22.40
C LYS A 93 -8.83 2.26 22.65
N THR A 94 -8.14 1.85 21.58
CA THR A 94 -7.13 0.79 21.62
C THR A 94 -5.74 1.31 21.24
N LEU A 95 -5.70 2.44 20.55
CA LEU A 95 -4.47 3.12 20.14
C LEU A 95 -4.66 4.64 20.11
N ASN A 96 -3.55 5.35 20.06
CA ASN A 96 -3.48 6.77 19.81
C ASN A 96 -2.90 7.00 18.42
N TYR A 97 -3.77 7.25 17.45
CA TYR A 97 -3.36 7.60 16.09
C TYR A 97 -2.74 9.01 16.05
N VAL A 98 -1.42 9.08 15.89
CA VAL A 98 -0.63 10.33 15.93
C VAL A 98 -0.65 11.07 14.58
N GLY A 99 -0.73 10.35 13.47
CA GLY A 99 -0.84 10.92 12.13
C GLY A 99 -0.33 10.03 11.01
N THR A 100 -0.27 10.57 9.80
CA THR A 100 0.22 9.88 8.60
C THR A 100 1.56 10.43 8.16
N ILE A 101 2.53 9.54 7.94
CA ILE A 101 3.79 9.80 7.27
C ILE A 101 3.62 9.36 5.82
N ILE A 102 3.85 10.26 4.86
CA ILE A 102 4.00 9.88 3.46
C ILE A 102 5.47 9.73 3.12
N THR A 103 5.82 8.66 2.41
CA THR A 103 7.20 8.38 1.99
C THR A 103 7.24 7.86 0.56
N ASN A 104 8.41 7.94 -0.06
CA ASN A 104 8.61 7.53 -1.44
C ASN A 104 8.91 6.04 -1.62
N GLU A 105 8.51 5.51 -2.77
CA GLU A 105 8.95 4.23 -3.35
C GLU A 105 9.78 4.51 -4.60
N ASN A 106 11.09 4.66 -4.40
CA ASN A 106 12.01 5.05 -5.49
C ASN A 106 12.61 3.82 -6.19
N VAL A 107 13.18 4.04 -7.38
CA VAL A 107 13.91 2.98 -8.11
C VAL A 107 15.29 2.72 -7.51
N TYR A 108 16.04 3.78 -7.19
CA TYR A 108 17.44 3.64 -6.78
C TYR A 108 17.59 3.39 -5.29
N LEU A 109 18.42 2.39 -4.94
CA LEU A 109 18.70 2.03 -3.54
C LEU A 109 19.10 3.21 -2.66
N ALA A 110 19.89 4.16 -3.18
CA ALA A 110 20.28 5.34 -2.41
C ALA A 110 19.08 6.20 -1.98
N ASP A 111 18.07 6.33 -2.84
CA ASP A 111 16.84 7.07 -2.55
C ASP A 111 15.93 6.27 -1.61
N LYS A 112 15.87 4.94 -1.77
CA LYS A 112 15.17 4.03 -0.82
C LYS A 112 15.75 4.15 0.59
N LEU A 113 17.08 4.14 0.70
CA LEU A 113 17.80 4.31 1.96
C LEU A 113 17.53 5.68 2.58
N ARG A 114 17.57 6.76 1.78
CA ARG A 114 17.29 8.12 2.25
C ARG A 114 15.86 8.25 2.79
N SER A 115 14.87 7.73 2.05
CA SER A 115 13.45 7.86 2.40
C SER A 115 13.14 7.05 3.66
N SER A 116 13.58 5.79 3.72
CA SER A 116 13.40 4.94 4.91
C SER A 116 14.18 5.41 6.15
N ASP A 117 15.38 6.01 5.98
CA ASP A 117 16.09 6.67 7.10
C ASP A 117 15.29 7.85 7.65
N TRP A 118 14.65 8.62 6.76
CA TRP A 118 13.85 9.76 7.16
C TRP A 118 12.54 9.34 7.85
N THR A 119 11.86 8.32 7.33
CA THR A 119 10.70 7.69 7.98
C THR A 119 11.05 7.27 9.41
N ALA A 120 12.13 6.51 9.57
CA ALA A 120 12.54 5.99 10.88
C ALA A 120 12.92 7.12 11.85
N LYS A 121 13.60 8.17 11.37
CA LYS A 121 13.92 9.36 12.18
C LYS A 121 12.68 10.14 12.59
N LEU A 122 11.73 10.34 11.68
CA LEU A 122 10.50 11.06 11.95
C LEU A 122 9.61 10.31 12.93
N ALA A 123 9.50 8.99 12.77
CA ALA A 123 8.76 8.11 13.69
C ALA A 123 9.34 8.14 15.11
N ASP A 124 10.67 8.10 15.24
CA ASP A 124 11.38 8.26 16.52
C ASP A 124 11.19 9.65 17.14
N PHE A 125 11.26 10.69 16.31
CA PHE A 125 11.05 12.07 16.72
C PHE A 125 9.64 12.28 17.28
N LEU A 126 8.65 11.59 16.72
CA LEU A 126 7.29 11.53 17.21
C LEU A 126 7.12 10.52 18.36
N SER A 127 8.18 9.88 18.86
CA SER A 127 8.10 8.90 19.94
C SER A 127 7.00 7.85 19.71
N LEU A 128 6.90 7.33 18.49
CA LEU A 128 5.89 6.33 18.16
C LEU A 128 6.22 5.00 18.86
N ASP A 129 5.19 4.29 19.29
CA ASP A 129 5.32 2.93 19.83
C ASP A 129 5.14 1.89 18.71
N ALA A 130 4.34 2.21 17.69
CA ALA A 130 4.14 1.36 16.52
C ALA A 130 3.86 2.15 15.23
N ALA A 131 4.02 1.48 14.09
CA ALA A 131 3.70 1.98 12.76
C ALA A 131 3.06 0.89 11.89
N ILE A 132 2.06 1.27 11.11
CA ILE A 132 1.55 0.46 10.00
C ILE A 132 2.20 0.97 8.72
N VAL A 133 2.76 0.10 7.88
CA VAL A 133 3.40 0.48 6.62
C VAL A 133 2.68 -0.22 5.48
N SER A 134 2.14 0.51 4.51
CA SER A 134 1.56 -0.08 3.28
C SER A 134 2.38 0.31 2.07
N GLN A 135 2.61 -0.64 1.16
CA GLN A 135 3.24 -0.40 -0.14
C GLN A 135 2.24 -0.12 -1.27
N GLU A 136 2.75 0.19 -2.46
CA GLU A 136 2.03 0.17 -3.74
C GLU A 136 2.84 -0.53 -4.83
N GLY A 137 2.28 -1.60 -5.37
CA GLY A 137 2.89 -2.45 -6.37
C GLY A 137 3.88 -3.45 -5.79
N PHE A 138 4.41 -4.30 -6.66
CA PHE A 138 5.25 -5.43 -6.27
C PHE A 138 6.69 -5.37 -6.80
N GLY A 139 7.60 -6.08 -6.12
CA GLY A 139 8.94 -6.37 -6.59
C GLY A 139 9.95 -5.30 -6.21
N ASN A 140 9.99 -4.18 -6.94
CA ASN A 140 10.87 -3.06 -6.56
C ASN A 140 10.44 -2.37 -5.24
N PRO A 141 9.13 -2.08 -5.01
CA PRO A 141 8.64 -1.53 -3.74
C PRO A 141 8.91 -2.40 -2.51
N ASP A 142 8.98 -3.73 -2.67
CA ASP A 142 9.20 -4.66 -1.55
C ASP A 142 10.47 -4.29 -0.75
N THR A 143 11.54 -3.86 -1.43
CA THR A 143 12.75 -3.38 -0.75
C THR A 143 12.51 -2.10 0.05
N ASP A 144 11.70 -1.16 -0.43
CA ASP A 144 11.33 0.02 0.37
C ASP A 144 10.51 -0.39 1.60
N LEU A 145 9.58 -1.33 1.44
CA LEU A 145 8.72 -1.83 2.51
C LEU A 145 9.55 -2.47 3.62
N ILE A 146 10.44 -3.40 3.24
CA ILE A 146 11.33 -4.09 4.17
C ILE A 146 12.34 -3.12 4.81
N LEU A 147 12.88 -2.14 4.06
CA LEU A 147 13.77 -1.14 4.64
C LEU A 147 13.07 -0.25 5.67
N ASN A 148 11.82 0.18 5.43
CA ASN A 148 11.04 0.93 6.41
C ASN A 148 10.80 0.07 7.67
N CYS A 149 10.34 -1.17 7.50
CA CYS A 149 10.10 -2.11 8.61
C CYS A 149 11.36 -2.33 9.47
N LYS A 150 12.48 -2.70 8.85
CA LYS A 150 13.75 -2.95 9.56
C LYS A 150 14.22 -1.74 10.35
N LYS A 151 14.13 -0.54 9.77
CA LYS A 151 14.64 0.68 10.41
C LYS A 151 13.73 1.17 11.53
N LEU A 152 12.41 0.95 11.41
CA LEU A 152 11.46 1.21 12.49
C LEU A 152 11.65 0.22 13.65
N GLU A 153 11.72 -1.08 13.38
CA GLU A 153 11.98 -2.11 14.41
C GLU A 153 13.34 -1.92 15.09
N ALA A 154 14.38 -1.51 14.35
CA ALA A 154 15.70 -1.20 14.92
C ALA A 154 15.67 -0.02 15.91
N LYS A 155 14.61 0.80 15.89
CA LYS A 155 14.36 1.87 16.86
C LYS A 155 13.40 1.48 17.97
N GLY A 156 12.96 0.22 18.01
CA GLY A 156 11.98 -0.27 18.98
C GLY A 156 10.52 0.09 18.64
N ILE A 157 10.26 0.56 17.42
CA ILE A 157 8.91 0.91 16.94
C ILE A 157 8.30 -0.32 16.29
N LYS A 158 7.21 -0.84 16.86
CA LYS A 158 6.57 -2.06 16.37
C LYS A 158 5.92 -1.87 15.02
N THR A 159 6.19 -2.75 14.07
CA THR A 159 5.80 -2.54 12.68
C THR A 159 4.92 -3.65 12.17
N VAL A 160 3.79 -3.28 11.58
CA VAL A 160 2.97 -4.17 10.75
C VAL A 160 3.09 -3.69 9.31
N ILE A 161 3.44 -4.58 8.40
CA ILE A 161 3.46 -4.26 6.97
C ILE A 161 2.19 -4.80 6.29
N ILE A 162 1.69 -4.05 5.31
CA ILE A 162 0.60 -4.44 4.43
C ILE A 162 1.16 -4.48 3.01
N THR A 163 1.01 -5.64 2.37
CA THR A 163 1.55 -5.96 1.04
C THR A 163 0.57 -6.87 0.30
N ASP A 164 0.83 -7.17 -0.96
CA ASP A 164 0.29 -8.36 -1.63
C ASP A 164 1.39 -9.38 -1.88
N GLU A 165 1.03 -10.47 -2.58
CA GLU A 165 1.94 -11.57 -2.86
C GLU A 165 1.93 -11.90 -4.35
N TYR A 166 3.11 -12.18 -4.89
CA TYR A 166 3.27 -12.77 -6.22
C TYR A 166 3.91 -14.15 -6.07
N ALA A 167 3.13 -15.08 -5.53
CA ALA A 167 3.58 -16.42 -5.16
C ALA A 167 3.42 -17.45 -6.29
N GLY A 168 3.15 -16.99 -7.51
CA GLY A 168 2.87 -17.83 -8.68
C GLY A 168 1.49 -18.51 -8.62
N PRO A 169 1.07 -19.17 -9.72
CA PRO A 169 -0.29 -19.70 -9.86
C PRO A 169 -0.68 -20.78 -8.84
N ASP A 170 0.29 -21.44 -8.22
CA ASP A 170 0.05 -22.47 -7.21
C ASP A 170 0.34 -21.99 -5.77
N GLY A 171 0.71 -20.72 -5.61
CA GLY A 171 0.98 -20.07 -4.33
C GLY A 171 2.23 -20.56 -3.61
N LYS A 172 3.18 -21.22 -4.29
CA LYS A 172 4.37 -21.81 -3.67
C LYS A 172 5.69 -21.09 -3.96
N SER A 173 5.67 -20.10 -4.84
CA SER A 173 6.86 -19.28 -5.10
C SER A 173 7.13 -18.35 -3.93
N GLN A 174 8.34 -17.81 -3.86
CA GLN A 174 8.66 -16.78 -2.88
C GLN A 174 7.76 -15.56 -3.12
N SER A 175 6.92 -15.22 -2.15
CA SER A 175 5.86 -14.21 -2.31
C SER A 175 6.36 -12.79 -2.52
N LEU A 176 7.48 -12.41 -1.89
CA LEU A 176 8.07 -11.08 -1.92
C LEU A 176 9.49 -11.11 -2.48
N ALA A 177 9.88 -10.10 -3.25
CA ALA A 177 11.22 -9.98 -3.81
C ALA A 177 12.30 -9.70 -2.74
N ASP A 178 11.91 -9.07 -1.62
CA ASP A 178 12.76 -8.80 -0.47
C ASP A 178 12.07 -9.29 0.81
N ALA A 179 12.85 -9.72 1.80
CA ALA A 179 12.34 -10.23 3.07
C ALA A 179 13.38 -10.07 4.18
N ASP A 180 12.92 -9.87 5.41
CA ASP A 180 13.77 -9.80 6.58
C ASP A 180 13.07 -10.37 7.81
N ALA A 181 13.82 -10.95 8.75
CA ALA A 181 13.27 -11.51 9.97
C ALA A 181 12.60 -10.47 10.88
N ALA A 182 12.90 -9.18 10.71
CA ALA A 182 12.20 -8.09 11.40
C ALA A 182 10.75 -7.90 10.92
N ALA A 183 10.41 -8.36 9.71
CA ALA A 183 9.05 -8.31 9.16
C ALA A 183 8.25 -9.54 9.61
N ASP A 184 7.98 -9.66 10.91
CA ASP A 184 7.29 -10.81 11.51
C ASP A 184 5.77 -10.61 11.65
N ALA A 185 5.26 -9.41 11.33
CA ALA A 185 3.84 -9.08 11.28
C ALA A 185 3.45 -8.53 9.88
N VAL A 186 2.87 -9.40 9.06
CA VAL A 186 2.54 -9.13 7.65
C VAL A 186 1.04 -9.36 7.44
N VAL A 187 0.37 -8.39 6.83
CA VAL A 187 -0.99 -8.52 6.29
C VAL A 187 -0.90 -8.54 4.77
N THR A 188 -1.47 -9.57 4.16
CA THR A 188 -1.47 -9.77 2.71
C THR A 188 -2.83 -9.40 2.11
N GLY A 189 -2.81 -8.69 0.98
CA GLY A 189 -3.96 -8.43 0.12
C GLY A 189 -4.36 -9.63 -0.74
N GLY A 190 -3.55 -10.69 -0.76
CA GLY A 190 -3.76 -11.93 -1.52
C GLY A 190 -2.70 -12.17 -2.59
N ASN A 191 -2.75 -13.36 -3.20
CA ASN A 191 -1.84 -13.75 -4.29
C ASN A 191 -2.35 -13.19 -5.63
N ALA A 192 -1.60 -12.27 -6.25
CA ALA A 192 -1.91 -11.67 -7.53
C ALA A 192 -1.89 -12.68 -8.69
N ASN A 193 -1.13 -13.79 -8.54
CA ASN A 193 -1.02 -14.82 -9.55
C ASN A 193 -2.10 -15.91 -9.48
N GLU A 194 -3.05 -15.83 -8.54
CA GLU A 194 -4.14 -16.81 -8.42
C GLU A 194 -4.94 -16.90 -9.74
N PRO A 195 -5.05 -18.08 -10.37
CA PRO A 195 -5.84 -18.24 -11.58
C PRO A 195 -7.32 -18.02 -11.33
N ILE A 196 -7.95 -17.21 -12.17
CA ILE A 196 -9.38 -16.95 -12.16
C ILE A 196 -10.00 -17.23 -13.53
N LEU A 197 -11.29 -17.59 -13.50
CA LEU A 197 -12.11 -17.73 -14.70
C LEU A 197 -13.25 -16.72 -14.65
N LEU A 198 -13.18 -15.72 -15.51
CA LEU A 198 -14.27 -14.77 -15.74
C LEU A 198 -15.25 -15.37 -16.76
N PRO A 199 -16.56 -15.42 -16.45
CA PRO A 199 -17.56 -15.94 -17.38
C PRO A 199 -17.71 -15.03 -18.62
N PRO A 200 -18.26 -15.55 -19.74
CA PRO A 200 -18.59 -14.70 -20.88
C PRO A 200 -19.63 -13.65 -20.46
N MET A 201 -19.45 -12.42 -20.95
CA MET A 201 -20.32 -11.29 -20.61
C MET A 201 -21.23 -10.94 -21.78
N ASP A 202 -22.52 -10.69 -21.50
CA ASP A 202 -23.49 -10.25 -22.52
C ASP A 202 -23.12 -8.91 -23.18
N ARG A 203 -22.32 -8.09 -22.49
CA ARG A 203 -21.89 -6.77 -22.94
C ARG A 203 -20.41 -6.55 -22.63
N VAL A 204 -19.65 -6.19 -23.66
CA VAL A 204 -18.25 -5.76 -23.55
C VAL A 204 -18.17 -4.24 -23.69
N ILE A 205 -17.38 -3.59 -22.83
CA ILE A 205 -17.05 -2.16 -22.93
C ILE A 205 -15.54 -2.07 -23.11
N GLY A 206 -15.08 -1.49 -24.24
CA GLY A 206 -13.67 -1.44 -24.60
C GLY A 206 -13.32 -2.47 -25.68
N THR A 207 -12.16 -3.12 -25.55
CA THR A 207 -11.67 -4.12 -26.52
C THR A 207 -11.19 -5.39 -25.81
N LEU A 208 -11.31 -6.53 -26.50
CA LEU A 208 -10.78 -7.83 -26.07
C LEU A 208 -9.40 -8.13 -26.69
N ASP A 209 -8.90 -7.30 -27.61
CA ASP A 209 -7.71 -7.57 -28.44
C ASP A 209 -6.41 -7.78 -27.65
N TYR A 210 -6.41 -7.40 -26.38
CA TYR A 210 -5.25 -7.40 -25.50
C TYR A 210 -5.38 -8.36 -24.30
N VAL A 211 -6.49 -9.10 -24.16
CA VAL A 211 -6.71 -10.01 -23.02
C VAL A 211 -5.54 -11.00 -22.85
N ASP A 212 -5.01 -11.52 -23.96
CA ASP A 212 -3.91 -12.49 -23.94
C ASP A 212 -2.52 -11.85 -23.72
N LYS A 213 -2.44 -10.51 -23.66
CA LYS A 213 -1.19 -9.73 -23.64
C LYS A 213 -1.01 -8.86 -22.41
N ILE A 214 -2.08 -8.55 -21.68
CA ILE A 214 -2.00 -7.78 -20.45
C ILE A 214 -1.26 -8.58 -19.37
N ALA A 215 -0.74 -7.88 -18.36
CA ALA A 215 -0.20 -8.54 -17.18
C ALA A 215 -1.28 -9.45 -16.56
N GLY A 216 -0.96 -10.73 -16.37
CA GLY A 216 -1.87 -11.76 -15.86
C GLY A 216 -2.62 -12.53 -16.95
N GLY A 217 -2.57 -12.06 -18.20
CA GLY A 217 -3.02 -12.80 -19.37
C GLY A 217 -1.91 -13.67 -19.96
N HIS A 218 -2.31 -14.66 -20.76
CA HIS A 218 -1.43 -15.52 -21.54
C HIS A 218 -2.09 -15.87 -22.88
N ASP A 219 -1.34 -16.51 -23.78
CA ASP A 219 -1.90 -17.01 -25.04
C ASP A 219 -3.07 -17.96 -24.75
N GLY A 220 -4.25 -17.66 -25.29
CA GLY A 220 -5.48 -18.41 -25.03
C GLY A 220 -6.25 -17.99 -23.78
N SER A 221 -5.90 -16.89 -23.12
CA SER A 221 -6.69 -16.31 -22.02
C SER A 221 -8.13 -16.05 -22.45
N LEU A 222 -8.35 -15.44 -23.61
CA LEU A 222 -9.69 -15.32 -24.21
C LEU A 222 -10.08 -16.65 -24.88
N ARG A 223 -11.00 -17.38 -24.24
CA ARG A 223 -11.47 -18.68 -24.73
C ARG A 223 -12.48 -18.52 -25.88
N PRO A 224 -12.65 -19.54 -26.75
CA PRO A 224 -13.60 -19.48 -27.87
C PRO A 224 -15.07 -19.28 -27.48
N ASP A 225 -15.44 -19.62 -26.24
CA ASP A 225 -16.79 -19.40 -25.69
C ASP A 225 -16.99 -17.98 -25.11
N GLY A 226 -15.96 -17.14 -25.16
CA GLY A 226 -15.96 -15.77 -24.66
C GLY A 226 -15.60 -15.63 -23.17
N SER A 227 -15.33 -16.74 -22.45
CA SER A 227 -14.79 -16.67 -21.09
C SER A 227 -13.31 -16.24 -21.09
N ILE A 228 -12.84 -15.69 -19.98
CA ILE A 228 -11.45 -15.25 -19.82
C ILE A 228 -10.80 -16.00 -18.66
N GLU A 229 -9.77 -16.77 -18.96
CA GLU A 229 -8.87 -17.38 -17.96
C GLU A 229 -7.61 -16.53 -17.84
N ALA A 230 -7.33 -16.02 -16.65
CA ALA A 230 -6.20 -15.14 -16.38
C ALA A 230 -5.83 -15.21 -14.90
N GLU A 231 -4.69 -14.63 -14.53
CA GLU A 231 -4.36 -14.38 -13.13
C GLU A 231 -5.22 -13.24 -12.55
N LEU A 232 -5.48 -13.28 -11.25
CA LEU A 232 -6.25 -12.28 -10.50
C LEU A 232 -5.75 -10.84 -10.73
N GLN A 233 -4.46 -10.71 -11.04
CA GLN A 233 -3.77 -9.49 -11.44
C GLN A 233 -4.54 -8.60 -12.44
N VAL A 234 -5.38 -9.17 -13.30
CA VAL A 234 -6.15 -8.41 -14.30
C VAL A 234 -7.28 -7.55 -13.70
N ILE A 235 -7.68 -7.80 -12.45
CA ILE A 235 -8.78 -7.08 -11.79
C ILE A 235 -8.24 -5.92 -10.98
N THR A 236 -8.68 -4.69 -11.29
CA THR A 236 -8.23 -3.50 -10.58
C THR A 236 -8.51 -3.55 -9.07
N GLY A 237 -7.48 -3.38 -8.25
CA GLY A 237 -7.59 -3.34 -6.79
C GLY A 237 -7.85 -4.69 -6.11
N ALA A 238 -7.76 -5.81 -6.85
CA ALA A 238 -8.07 -7.13 -6.29
C ALA A 238 -7.13 -7.56 -5.15
N THR A 239 -5.86 -7.18 -5.19
CA THR A 239 -4.86 -7.46 -4.14
C THR A 239 -4.36 -6.19 -3.45
N ASN A 240 -5.08 -5.08 -3.62
CA ASN A 240 -4.71 -3.75 -3.11
C ASN A 240 -4.08 -3.77 -1.70
N GLU A 241 -2.87 -3.22 -1.56
CA GLU A 241 -2.08 -3.28 -0.32
C GLU A 241 -2.48 -2.24 0.73
N MET A 242 -3.65 -1.62 0.58
CA MET A 242 -4.33 -0.91 1.67
C MET A 242 -5.44 -1.76 2.29
N GLY A 243 -5.81 -2.91 1.70
CA GLY A 243 -6.87 -3.78 2.20
C GLY A 243 -8.27 -3.40 1.72
N TYR A 244 -8.40 -2.74 0.57
CA TYR A 244 -9.69 -2.33 0.00
C TYR A 244 -10.52 -3.50 -0.59
N ASN A 245 -9.93 -4.68 -0.69
CA ASN A 245 -10.53 -5.85 -1.33
C ASN A 245 -11.45 -6.65 -0.37
N ARG A 246 -12.10 -7.69 -0.91
CA ARG A 246 -12.98 -8.60 -0.14
C ARG A 246 -12.40 -10.01 -0.01
N LEU A 247 -11.12 -10.18 -0.35
CA LEU A 247 -10.45 -11.46 -0.21
C LEU A 247 -10.20 -11.70 1.28
N SER A 248 -10.49 -12.91 1.74
CA SER A 248 -10.12 -13.36 3.07
C SER A 248 -9.64 -14.79 2.97
N ALA A 249 -8.67 -15.16 3.81
CA ALA A 249 -8.41 -16.56 4.09
C ALA A 249 -9.64 -17.16 4.79
N ARG A 250 -9.97 -18.42 4.49
CA ARG A 250 -10.98 -19.19 5.21
C ARG A 250 -10.31 -20.12 6.22
#